data_AF-A0A4V2WMK6-F1
#
_entry.id   AF-A0A4V2WMK6-F1
#
_cell.length_a   1.000
_cell.length_b   1.000
_cell.length_c   1.000
_cell.angle_alpha   90.00
_cell.angle_beta   90.00
_cell.angle_gamma   90.00
#
_symmetry.space_group_name_H-M   'P 1'
#
loop_
_entity.id
_entity.type
_entity.pdbx_description
1 polymer ?
#
loop_
_entity_poly.entity_id
_entity_poly.type
_entity_poly.pdbx_seq_one_letter_code
_entity_poly.pdbx_strand_id
1 'polypeptide(L)'
;MFARRLLPLLALLQLSTVAVGQATHRLRDRRTGAPVPWATIKVLNRPQGAVANGEGFFELTLNGGDTALISSVGYAPKHLTQLPDVIDLEPVARPLDTVRVRQTVPVRTLLLGNGVPFLDIKLSCSISGNSPAGICFPWGVGNDEGKAEFAERMELPDSTRAYRLLRLWLPTRKTDCYGKLLVHLYAEDPLTGGPGEELWVKLIEVDAASVRRNRLKILVDLTAEAVQLPPGQAFFVSTGWPPGTPHTCFSIIPLFRGTQSNTWRRYVRSNGFSFFPSEMNWVDEPGGHAANTVYAAELEERVYK
;
A
#
# COMPACT_ATOMS: atom_id res chain seq x y z
N MET A 1 -46.58 3.92 51.03
CA MET A 1 -46.46 5.35 50.69
C MET A 1 -45.13 5.69 49.97
N PHE A 2 -44.59 4.85 49.08
CA PHE A 2 -43.27 5.08 48.46
C PHE A 2 -43.15 4.83 46.95
N ALA A 3 -44.23 4.48 46.24
CA ALA A 3 -44.13 4.04 44.84
C ALA A 3 -44.40 5.12 43.77
N ARG A 4 -44.59 6.40 44.13
CA ARG A 4 -45.04 7.45 43.18
C ARG A 4 -44.01 8.52 42.82
N ARG A 5 -42.76 8.42 43.29
CA ARG A 5 -41.72 9.46 43.04
C ARG A 5 -40.56 9.03 42.13
N LEU A 6 -40.53 7.79 41.65
CA LEU A 6 -39.44 7.28 40.79
C LEU A 6 -39.71 7.38 39.27
N LEU A 7 -40.93 7.74 38.87
CA LEU A 7 -41.29 7.83 37.45
C LEU A 7 -40.60 8.97 36.65
N PRO A 8 -40.28 10.16 37.21
CA PRO A 8 -39.67 11.22 36.38
C PRO A 8 -38.18 10.97 36.11
N LEU A 9 -37.50 10.12 36.90
CA LEU A 9 -36.07 9.82 36.71
C LEU A 9 -35.80 8.84 35.55
N LEU A 10 -36.73 7.89 35.31
CA LEU A 10 -36.58 6.94 34.19
C LEU A 10 -36.83 7.60 32.82
N ALA A 11 -37.64 8.67 32.78
CA ALA A 11 -37.93 9.39 31.53
C ALA A 11 -36.76 10.27 31.05
N LEU A 12 -35.91 10.79 31.96
CA LEU A 12 -34.73 11.58 31.57
C LEU A 12 -33.55 10.74 31.05
N LEU A 13 -33.52 9.43 31.33
CA LEU A 13 -32.42 8.54 30.92
C LEU A 13 -32.57 8.00 29.48
N GLN A 14 -33.65 8.32 28.77
CA GLN A 14 -33.88 7.84 27.40
C GLN A 14 -33.56 8.88 26.30
N LEU A 15 -33.02 10.05 26.65
CA LEU A 15 -32.84 11.18 25.73
C LEU A 15 -31.43 11.32 25.11
N SER A 16 -30.48 10.42 25.37
CA SER A 16 -29.06 10.65 25.00
C SER A 16 -28.46 9.70 23.95
N THR A 17 -29.24 8.88 23.24
CA THR A 17 -28.71 8.09 22.11
C THR A 17 -28.94 8.78 20.76
N VAL A 18 -28.33 9.96 20.58
CA VAL A 18 -28.12 10.48 19.22
C VAL A 18 -26.95 9.70 18.62
N ALA A 19 -27.26 8.57 17.99
CA ALA A 19 -26.30 7.87 17.14
C ALA A 19 -25.98 8.80 15.95
N VAL A 20 -24.80 9.41 15.97
CA VAL A 20 -24.24 10.09 14.80
C VAL A 20 -23.87 8.98 13.81
N GLY A 21 -24.83 8.57 12.99
CA GLY A 21 -24.60 7.59 11.93
C GLY A 21 -23.63 8.20 10.91
N GLN A 22 -22.43 7.66 10.81
CA GLN A 22 -21.56 7.94 9.67
C GLN A 22 -22.23 7.32 8.44
N ALA A 23 -22.43 8.13 7.40
CA ALA A 23 -23.06 7.66 6.17
C ALA A 23 -22.19 6.56 5.56
N THR A 24 -22.77 5.37 5.43
CA THR A 24 -22.10 4.21 4.81
C THR A 24 -22.42 4.20 3.33
N HIS A 25 -21.39 4.17 2.50
CA HIS A 25 -21.48 4.17 1.05
C HIS A 25 -20.92 2.86 0.48
N ARG A 26 -21.36 2.47 -0.70
CA ARG A 26 -20.93 1.23 -1.36
C ARG A 26 -20.45 1.48 -2.79
N LEU A 27 -19.29 0.93 -3.14
CA LEU A 27 -18.73 0.94 -4.48
C LEU A 27 -19.03 -0.34 -5.24
N ARG A 28 -19.38 -0.19 -6.52
CA ARG A 28 -19.81 -1.30 -7.37
C ARG A 28 -19.30 -1.15 -8.80
N ASP A 29 -18.97 -2.27 -9.44
CA ASP A 29 -18.72 -2.33 -10.88
C ASP A 29 -20.03 -2.06 -11.61
N ARG A 30 -20.06 -1.02 -12.45
CA ARG A 30 -21.25 -0.63 -13.23
C ARG A 30 -21.80 -1.77 -14.07
N ARG A 31 -20.91 -2.59 -14.66
CA ARG A 31 -21.25 -3.64 -15.62
C ARG A 31 -21.72 -4.90 -14.93
N THR A 32 -20.99 -5.35 -13.91
CA THR A 32 -21.25 -6.65 -13.27
C THR A 32 -22.13 -6.55 -12.03
N GLY A 33 -22.23 -5.36 -11.43
CA GLY A 33 -22.88 -5.19 -10.13
C GLY A 33 -22.07 -5.76 -8.95
N ALA A 34 -20.85 -6.26 -9.19
CA ALA A 34 -19.98 -6.79 -8.14
C ALA A 34 -19.42 -5.65 -7.27
N PRO A 35 -19.15 -5.89 -5.97
CA PRO A 35 -18.50 -4.91 -5.13
C PRO A 35 -17.09 -4.58 -5.65
N VAL A 36 -16.68 -3.32 -5.53
CA VAL A 36 -15.30 -2.89 -5.84
C VAL A 36 -14.53 -2.74 -4.53
N PRO A 37 -13.72 -3.75 -4.14
CA PRO A 37 -13.01 -3.72 -2.88
C PRO A 37 -11.80 -2.81 -2.92
N TRP A 38 -11.38 -2.31 -1.75
CA TRP A 38 -10.09 -1.60 -1.56
C TRP A 38 -9.88 -0.36 -2.43
N ALA A 39 -10.96 0.20 -2.99
CA ALA A 39 -10.91 1.47 -3.70
C ALA A 39 -10.54 2.61 -2.74
N THR A 40 -9.75 3.55 -3.23
CA THR A 40 -9.33 4.73 -2.48
C THR A 40 -10.30 5.88 -2.74
N ILE A 41 -10.75 6.53 -1.67
CA ILE A 41 -11.60 7.72 -1.71
C ILE A 41 -10.84 8.86 -1.04
N LYS A 42 -10.48 9.88 -1.81
CA LYS A 42 -9.73 11.04 -1.34
C LYS A 42 -10.58 12.30 -1.45
N VAL A 43 -10.67 13.09 -0.39
CA VAL A 43 -11.24 14.44 -0.48
C VAL A 43 -10.18 15.38 -1.03
N LEU A 44 -10.44 16.00 -2.17
CA LEU A 44 -9.51 16.93 -2.81
C LEU A 44 -9.27 18.14 -1.89
N ASN A 45 -8.01 18.58 -1.84
CA ASN A 45 -7.54 19.70 -1.01
C ASN A 45 -7.75 19.53 0.50
N ARG A 46 -8.08 18.31 0.96
CA ARG A 46 -8.19 18.00 2.39
C ARG A 46 -7.46 16.72 2.74
N PRO A 47 -6.97 16.63 3.98
CA PRO A 47 -6.33 15.43 4.51
C PRO A 47 -7.32 14.33 4.93
N GLN A 48 -8.48 14.27 4.26
CA GLN A 48 -9.59 13.40 4.60
C GLN A 48 -9.80 12.40 3.46
N GLY A 49 -10.12 11.17 3.80
CA GLY A 49 -10.38 10.11 2.85
C GLY A 49 -10.79 8.83 3.55
N ALA A 50 -11.08 7.81 2.75
CA ALA A 50 -11.43 6.48 3.20
C ALA A 50 -10.91 5.45 2.20
N VAL A 51 -10.85 4.19 2.63
CA VAL A 51 -10.58 3.05 1.76
C VAL A 51 -11.76 2.10 1.90
N ALA A 52 -12.30 1.63 0.78
CA ALA A 52 -13.39 0.67 0.82
C ALA A 52 -12.91 -0.69 1.33
N ASN A 53 -13.75 -1.40 2.07
CA ASN A 53 -13.44 -2.74 2.56
C ASN A 53 -13.57 -3.81 1.45
N GLY A 54 -13.40 -5.09 1.80
CA GLY A 54 -13.52 -6.22 0.86
C GLY A 54 -14.91 -6.40 0.21
N GLU A 55 -15.94 -5.77 0.75
CA GLU A 55 -17.30 -5.77 0.21
C GLU A 55 -17.66 -4.46 -0.51
N GLY A 56 -16.68 -3.57 -0.67
CA GLY A 56 -16.83 -2.28 -1.34
C GLY A 56 -17.46 -1.18 -0.49
N PHE A 57 -17.64 -1.39 0.82
CA PHE A 57 -18.21 -0.37 1.71
C PHE A 57 -17.14 0.57 2.27
N PHE A 58 -17.49 1.85 2.42
CA PHE A 58 -16.67 2.85 3.07
C PHE A 58 -17.54 3.87 3.81
N GLU A 59 -16.94 4.57 4.77
CA GLU A 59 -17.60 5.64 5.52
C GLU A 59 -16.84 6.95 5.30
N LEU A 60 -17.53 7.95 4.77
CA LEU A 60 -16.97 9.27 4.53
C LEU A 60 -18.08 10.30 4.39
N THR A 61 -17.96 11.43 5.08
CA THR A 61 -18.88 12.56 4.91
C THR A 61 -18.16 13.71 4.19
N LEU A 62 -18.80 14.27 3.16
CA LEU A 62 -18.33 15.47 2.47
C LEU A 62 -19.01 16.72 3.04
N ASN A 63 -18.25 17.79 3.22
CA ASN A 63 -18.81 19.11 3.54
C ASN A 63 -19.16 19.87 2.25
N GLY A 64 -19.93 20.94 2.38
CA GLY A 64 -20.24 21.83 1.26
C GLY A 64 -18.95 22.36 0.59
N GLY A 65 -18.82 22.14 -0.72
CA GLY A 65 -17.65 22.55 -1.51
C GLY A 65 -16.54 21.50 -1.62
N ASP A 66 -16.63 20.39 -0.88
CA ASP A 66 -15.67 19.29 -0.99
C ASP A 66 -15.90 18.51 -2.30
N THR A 67 -14.83 17.90 -2.83
CA THR A 67 -14.90 16.98 -3.96
C THR A 67 -14.17 15.70 -3.59
N ALA A 68 -14.85 14.56 -3.63
CA ALA A 68 -14.23 13.25 -3.52
C ALA A 68 -13.70 12.81 -4.90
N LEU A 69 -12.46 12.34 -4.92
CA LEU A 69 -11.88 11.54 -5.99
C LEU A 69 -11.89 10.08 -5.54
N ILE A 70 -12.58 9.24 -6.31
CA ILE A 70 -12.63 7.79 -6.09
C ILE A 70 -11.80 7.12 -7.19
N SER A 71 -10.84 6.29 -6.78
CA SER A 71 -9.98 5.53 -7.68
C SER A 71 -9.90 4.06 -7.27
N SER A 72 -9.85 3.19 -8.26
CA SER A 72 -9.62 1.76 -8.08
C SER A 72 -8.99 1.20 -9.35
N VAL A 73 -8.06 0.25 -9.19
CA VAL A 73 -7.35 -0.35 -10.32
C VAL A 73 -8.34 -1.01 -11.27
N GLY A 74 -8.21 -0.71 -12.56
CA GLY A 74 -9.11 -1.22 -13.61
C GLY A 74 -10.40 -0.44 -13.80
N TYR A 75 -10.61 0.66 -13.07
CA TYR A 75 -11.78 1.53 -13.19
C TYR A 75 -11.40 2.98 -13.51
N ALA A 76 -12.32 3.70 -14.15
CA ALA A 76 -12.14 5.11 -14.44
C ALA A 76 -12.28 5.92 -13.15
N PRO A 77 -11.36 6.88 -12.86
CA PRO A 77 -11.48 7.74 -11.70
C PRO A 77 -12.79 8.54 -11.72
N LYS A 78 -13.43 8.67 -10.57
CA LYS A 78 -14.73 9.36 -10.44
C LYS A 78 -14.65 10.52 -9.46
N HIS A 79 -15.06 11.69 -9.92
CA HIS A 79 -15.15 12.90 -9.09
C HIS A 79 -16.61 13.11 -8.65
N LEU A 80 -16.83 13.31 -7.36
CA LEU A 80 -18.14 13.51 -6.78
C LEU A 80 -18.14 14.64 -5.76
N THR A 81 -19.08 15.57 -5.89
CA THR A 81 -19.33 16.62 -4.89
C THR A 81 -20.34 16.20 -3.82
N GLN A 82 -20.98 15.03 -4.01
CA GLN A 82 -21.92 14.40 -3.09
C GLN A 82 -21.74 12.89 -3.16
N LEU A 83 -21.79 12.20 -2.01
CA LEU A 83 -21.67 10.75 -1.93
C LEU A 83 -23.06 10.11 -1.80
N PRO A 84 -23.60 9.47 -2.86
CA PRO A 84 -24.80 8.66 -2.74
C PRO A 84 -24.50 7.34 -2.02
N ASP A 85 -25.54 6.63 -1.57
CA ASP A 85 -25.39 5.34 -0.88
C ASP A 85 -24.70 4.28 -1.75
N VAL A 86 -24.93 4.33 -3.08
CA VAL A 86 -24.31 3.41 -4.05
C VAL A 86 -23.64 4.21 -5.15
N ILE A 87 -22.36 3.91 -5.39
CA ILE A 87 -21.53 4.57 -6.39
C ILE A 87 -21.02 3.53 -7.38
N ASP A 88 -21.48 3.61 -8.62
CA ASP A 88 -20.97 2.76 -9.69
C ASP A 88 -19.66 3.33 -10.29
N LEU A 89 -18.66 2.47 -10.44
CA LEU A 89 -17.42 2.74 -11.15
C LEU A 89 -17.43 2.06 -12.51
N GLU A 90 -16.95 2.78 -13.53
CA GLU A 90 -16.90 2.27 -14.89
C GLU A 90 -15.59 1.51 -15.13
N PRO A 91 -15.63 0.21 -15.47
CA PRO A 91 -14.41 -0.55 -15.75
C PRO A 91 -13.75 -0.02 -17.03
N VAL A 92 -12.43 0.19 -16.99
CA VAL A 92 -11.62 0.67 -18.13
C VAL A 92 -11.16 -0.51 -19.01
N ALA A 93 -11.51 -1.74 -18.66
CA ALA A 93 -11.19 -2.94 -19.44
C ALA A 93 -11.78 -2.86 -20.85
N ARG A 94 -11.00 -2.36 -21.81
CA ARG A 94 -11.26 -2.54 -23.23
C ARG A 94 -10.97 -4.01 -23.57
N PRO A 95 -11.91 -4.77 -24.14
CA PRO A 95 -11.55 -6.02 -24.79
C PRO A 95 -10.57 -5.66 -25.92
N LEU A 96 -9.35 -6.18 -25.83
CA LEU A 96 -8.39 -6.04 -26.93
C LEU A 96 -8.91 -6.90 -28.09
N ASP A 97 -9.02 -6.31 -29.28
CA ASP A 97 -9.25 -7.09 -30.50
C ASP A 97 -8.20 -8.19 -30.60
N THR A 98 -8.62 -9.37 -31.03
CA THR A 98 -7.76 -10.54 -31.18
C THR A 98 -6.73 -10.30 -32.30
N VAL A 99 -5.62 -9.66 -31.97
CA VAL A 99 -4.49 -9.50 -32.89
C VAL A 99 -3.77 -10.84 -32.98
N ARG A 100 -3.80 -11.48 -34.16
CA ARG A 100 -2.89 -12.58 -34.49
C ARG A 100 -1.48 -12.00 -34.69
N VAL A 101 -0.73 -11.86 -33.61
CA VAL A 101 0.67 -11.44 -33.67
C VAL A 101 1.53 -12.64 -34.08
N ARG A 102 2.10 -12.59 -35.29
CA ARG A 102 3.12 -13.54 -35.79
C ARG A 102 4.56 -13.12 -35.46
N GLN A 103 4.75 -12.07 -34.68
CA GLN A 103 6.06 -11.55 -34.35
C GLN A 103 6.45 -11.95 -32.93
N THR A 104 7.43 -12.85 -32.82
CA THR A 104 8.10 -13.15 -31.55
C THR A 104 8.92 -11.93 -31.16
N VAL A 105 8.41 -11.12 -30.23
CA VAL A 105 9.17 -10.00 -29.67
C VAL A 105 10.20 -10.59 -28.70
N PRO A 106 11.50 -10.30 -28.86
CA PRO A 106 12.49 -10.74 -27.89
C PRO A 106 12.16 -10.14 -26.51
N VAL A 107 12.19 -11.00 -25.51
CA VAL A 107 11.90 -10.68 -24.13
C VAL A 107 13.19 -10.79 -23.34
N ARG A 108 13.53 -9.77 -22.55
CA ARG A 108 14.62 -9.83 -21.58
C ARG A 108 14.09 -9.70 -20.16
N THR A 109 14.68 -10.46 -19.25
CA THR A 109 14.41 -10.36 -17.81
C THR A 109 15.44 -9.45 -17.16
N LEU A 110 14.97 -8.59 -16.26
CA LEU A 110 15.78 -7.64 -15.51
C LEU A 110 15.59 -7.86 -14.02
N LEU A 111 16.66 -7.72 -13.24
CA LEU A 111 16.61 -7.67 -11.78
C LEU A 111 16.99 -6.25 -11.33
N LEU A 112 16.10 -5.61 -10.59
CA LEU A 112 16.23 -4.23 -10.12
C LEU A 112 16.09 -4.14 -8.60
N GLY A 113 16.55 -3.02 -8.05
CA GLY A 113 16.47 -2.70 -6.62
C GLY A 113 17.79 -2.94 -5.87
N ASN A 114 17.96 -2.21 -4.77
CA ASN A 114 19.11 -2.32 -3.87
C ASN A 114 19.15 -3.65 -3.10
N GLY A 115 18.08 -4.45 -3.14
CA GLY A 115 18.02 -5.80 -2.60
C GLY A 115 18.71 -6.87 -3.44
N VAL A 116 19.02 -6.60 -4.71
CA VAL A 116 19.56 -7.60 -5.66
C VAL A 116 20.82 -8.32 -5.15
N PRO A 117 21.83 -7.62 -4.59
CA PRO A 117 23.03 -8.28 -4.05
C PRO A 117 22.74 -9.26 -2.90
N PHE A 118 21.56 -9.17 -2.29
CA PHE A 118 21.18 -9.94 -1.10
C PHE A 118 20.15 -11.04 -1.39
N LEU A 119 19.77 -11.27 -2.66
CA LEU A 119 18.78 -12.30 -3.04
C LEU A 119 19.14 -13.67 -2.49
N ASP A 120 20.41 -14.04 -2.58
CA ASP A 120 20.93 -15.32 -2.07
C ASP A 120 21.39 -15.28 -0.61
N ILE A 121 21.43 -14.12 0.02
CA ILE A 121 21.96 -13.96 1.37
C ILE A 121 20.80 -13.88 2.37
N LYS A 122 20.94 -14.56 3.51
CA LYS A 122 20.02 -14.39 4.62
C LYS A 122 20.35 -13.08 5.33
N LEU A 123 19.42 -12.14 5.34
CA LEU A 123 19.55 -10.90 6.09
C LEU A 123 19.06 -11.14 7.53
N SER A 124 19.96 -11.07 8.51
CA SER A 124 19.59 -11.02 9.91
C SER A 124 19.27 -9.59 10.30
N CYS A 125 18.17 -9.37 11.02
CA CYS A 125 17.89 -8.07 11.60
C CYS A 125 17.48 -8.14 13.07
N SER A 126 18.46 -7.93 13.95
CA SER A 126 18.25 -7.68 15.36
C SER A 126 18.36 -6.18 15.62
N ILE A 127 17.63 -5.69 16.64
CA ILE A 127 17.84 -4.34 17.18
C ILE A 127 19.33 -4.23 17.50
N SER A 128 20.01 -3.19 16.98
CA SER A 128 21.46 -2.93 17.06
C SER A 128 22.41 -3.97 16.41
N GLY A 129 21.91 -4.85 15.55
CA GLY A 129 22.75 -5.84 14.85
C GLY A 129 23.28 -5.37 13.50
N ASN A 130 24.51 -5.81 13.17
CA ASN A 130 25.02 -5.73 11.80
C ASN A 130 24.38 -6.82 10.94
N SER A 131 23.92 -6.43 9.75
CA SER A 131 23.47 -7.32 8.68
C SER A 131 24.43 -7.21 7.48
N PRO A 132 24.45 -8.17 6.54
CA PRO A 132 25.19 -8.00 5.28
C PRO A 132 24.79 -6.74 4.50
N ALA A 133 23.55 -6.26 4.68
CA ALA A 133 23.05 -5.01 4.10
C ALA A 133 23.27 -3.77 5.01
N GLY A 134 24.07 -3.90 6.08
CA GLY A 134 24.37 -2.83 7.03
C GLY A 134 23.56 -2.90 8.32
N ILE A 135 23.59 -1.80 9.09
CA ILE A 135 22.82 -1.68 10.32
C ILE A 135 21.34 -1.64 9.96
N CYS A 136 20.53 -2.42 10.65
CA CYS A 136 19.13 -2.57 10.33
C CYS A 136 18.22 -2.33 11.53
N PHE A 137 16.95 -2.05 11.23
CA PHE A 137 15.91 -1.77 12.19
C PHE A 137 14.67 -2.58 11.86
N PRO A 138 14.23 -3.44 12.78
CA PRO A 138 12.98 -4.14 12.60
C PRO A 138 11.82 -3.14 12.72
N TRP A 139 11.15 -2.83 11.61
CA TRP A 139 9.94 -2.02 11.63
C TRP A 139 8.67 -2.87 11.59
N GLY A 140 7.68 -2.43 12.34
CA GLY A 140 6.47 -3.18 12.62
C GLY A 140 5.21 -2.36 12.61
N VAL A 141 4.09 -3.00 12.96
CA VAL A 141 2.83 -2.31 13.22
C VAL A 141 3.02 -1.36 14.40
N GLY A 142 3.09 -0.07 14.10
CA GLY A 142 3.15 1.00 15.08
C GLY A 142 1.79 1.30 15.71
N ASN A 143 1.76 2.21 16.67
CA ASN A 143 0.53 2.63 17.42
C ASN A 143 -0.55 3.27 16.53
N ASP A 144 -0.29 3.37 15.23
CA ASP A 144 -1.21 3.85 14.23
C ASP A 144 -2.05 2.73 13.61
N GLU A 145 -2.15 1.56 14.25
CA GLU A 145 -3.05 0.46 13.85
C GLU A 145 -2.78 -0.08 12.43
N GLY A 146 -1.51 -0.03 12.00
CA GLY A 146 -1.08 -0.53 10.69
C GLY A 146 -1.15 0.51 9.57
N LYS A 147 -1.41 1.77 9.90
CA LYS A 147 -1.50 2.88 8.95
C LYS A 147 -0.13 3.31 8.37
N ALA A 148 0.98 2.88 8.97
CA ALA A 148 2.32 3.15 8.49
C ALA A 148 2.68 2.29 7.27
N GLU A 149 3.43 2.89 6.35
CA GLU A 149 3.89 2.25 5.13
C GLU A 149 5.28 2.76 4.71
N PHE A 150 6.06 1.88 4.08
CA PHE A 150 7.38 2.19 3.52
C PHE A 150 7.46 1.79 2.05
N ALA A 151 7.88 2.73 1.22
CA ALA A 151 7.97 2.61 -0.22
C ALA A 151 9.41 2.77 -0.70
N GLU A 152 9.97 1.73 -1.33
CA GLU A 152 11.28 1.78 -1.98
C GLU A 152 11.15 2.24 -3.43
N ARG A 153 11.96 3.23 -3.82
CA ARG A 153 12.12 3.65 -5.21
C ARG A 153 12.98 2.64 -5.99
N MET A 154 12.51 2.22 -7.16
CA MET A 154 13.24 1.38 -8.10
C MET A 154 13.38 2.07 -9.46
N GLU A 155 14.62 2.35 -9.85
CA GLU A 155 14.92 2.98 -11.14
C GLU A 155 14.77 2.01 -12.30
N LEU A 156 14.07 2.45 -13.34
CA LEU A 156 13.91 1.73 -14.59
C LEU A 156 15.07 2.07 -15.53
N PRO A 157 15.61 1.10 -16.29
CA PRO A 157 16.78 1.33 -17.14
C PRO A 157 16.49 2.19 -18.38
N ASP A 158 15.24 2.26 -18.82
CA ASP A 158 14.77 3.09 -19.92
C ASP A 158 13.36 3.60 -19.61
N SER A 159 13.23 4.92 -19.48
CA SER A 159 11.99 5.57 -19.08
C SER A 159 10.93 5.65 -20.18
N THR A 160 11.27 5.25 -21.41
CA THR A 160 10.35 5.28 -22.55
C THR A 160 9.62 3.94 -22.74
N ARG A 161 10.05 2.90 -22.02
CA ARG A 161 9.54 1.54 -22.18
C ARG A 161 8.56 1.17 -21.07
N ALA A 162 7.61 0.32 -21.42
CA ALA A 162 6.77 -0.37 -20.45
C ALA A 162 7.44 -1.67 -20.02
N TYR A 163 7.27 -2.01 -18.74
CA TYR A 163 7.79 -3.24 -18.16
C TYR A 163 6.66 -4.03 -17.53
N ARG A 164 6.75 -5.36 -17.58
CA ARG A 164 5.86 -6.22 -16.81
C ARG A 164 6.58 -6.68 -15.56
N LEU A 165 5.97 -6.49 -14.40
CA LEU A 165 6.53 -6.96 -13.14
C LEU A 165 6.23 -8.46 -12.98
N LEU A 166 7.25 -9.26 -12.68
CA LEU A 166 7.14 -10.71 -12.53
C LEU A 166 7.17 -11.13 -11.07
N ARG A 167 8.14 -10.66 -10.29
CA ARG A 167 8.33 -11.06 -8.89
C ARG A 167 8.89 -9.95 -8.04
N LEU A 168 8.58 -9.99 -6.74
CA LEU A 168 9.19 -9.14 -5.72
C LEU A 168 9.81 -10.00 -4.62
N TRP A 169 10.95 -9.57 -4.11
CA TRP A 169 11.58 -10.11 -2.91
C TRP A 169 11.64 -9.03 -1.84
N LEU A 170 10.87 -9.23 -0.78
CA LEU A 170 10.79 -8.32 0.35
C LEU A 170 11.48 -8.99 1.54
N PRO A 171 12.65 -8.50 1.99
CA PRO A 171 13.30 -9.04 3.17
C PRO A 171 12.40 -8.98 4.39
N THR A 172 12.50 -10.00 5.22
CA THR A 172 11.87 -10.03 6.53
C THR A 172 12.81 -10.70 7.53
N ARG A 173 12.36 -10.92 8.77
CA ARG A 173 13.12 -11.67 9.77
C ARG A 173 12.33 -12.85 10.30
N LYS A 174 13.03 -13.68 11.07
CA LYS A 174 12.36 -14.69 11.88
C LYS A 174 11.51 -13.99 12.94
N THR A 175 10.25 -14.38 13.00
CA THR A 175 9.27 -13.98 14.02
C THR A 175 8.49 -15.21 14.46
N ASP A 176 7.92 -15.16 15.67
CA ASP A 176 7.14 -16.25 16.23
C ASP A 176 5.74 -16.32 15.64
N CYS A 177 5.31 -15.25 14.95
CA CYS A 177 4.10 -15.31 14.17
C CYS A 177 4.14 -14.33 12.99
N TYR A 178 3.52 -14.77 11.90
CA TYR A 178 3.43 -14.07 10.62
C TYR A 178 1.97 -13.75 10.34
N GLY A 179 1.72 -12.79 9.47
CA GLY A 179 0.37 -12.35 9.15
C GLY A 179 0.28 -11.74 7.77
N LYS A 180 -0.74 -10.91 7.58
CA LYS A 180 -1.03 -10.28 6.31
C LYS A 180 -0.16 -9.05 6.10
N LEU A 181 0.31 -8.87 4.87
CA LEU A 181 1.06 -7.70 4.44
C LEU A 181 0.34 -7.07 3.24
N LEU A 182 0.12 -5.76 3.28
CA LEU A 182 -0.30 -5.02 2.09
C LEU A 182 0.94 -4.68 1.28
N VAL A 183 0.91 -5.01 -0.01
CA VAL A 183 1.94 -4.62 -0.98
C VAL A 183 1.29 -3.71 -2.01
N HIS A 184 1.86 -2.52 -2.17
CA HIS A 184 1.43 -1.52 -3.13
C HIS A 184 2.52 -1.28 -4.16
N LEU A 185 2.10 -0.93 -5.37
CA LEU A 185 2.97 -0.41 -6.41
C LEU A 185 2.49 0.98 -6.77
N TYR A 186 3.40 1.95 -6.78
CA TYR A 186 3.09 3.31 -7.18
C TYR A 186 3.93 3.72 -8.38
N ALA A 187 3.36 4.54 -9.26
CA ALA A 187 4.14 5.34 -10.19
C ALA A 187 4.91 6.41 -9.42
N GLU A 188 5.99 6.91 -10.01
CA GLU A 188 6.66 8.11 -9.50
C GLU A 188 5.78 9.35 -9.78
N ASP A 189 5.57 10.17 -8.76
CA ASP A 189 4.96 11.50 -8.92
C ASP A 189 6.01 12.44 -9.54
N PRO A 190 5.78 12.98 -10.75
CA PRO A 190 6.75 13.82 -11.44
C PRO A 190 7.01 15.15 -10.73
N LEU A 191 6.15 15.59 -9.82
CA LEU A 191 6.32 16.85 -9.07
C LEU A 191 7.17 16.66 -7.82
N THR A 192 6.98 15.55 -7.11
CA THR A 192 7.61 15.32 -5.80
C THR A 192 8.78 14.35 -5.87
N GLY A 193 8.87 13.53 -6.93
CA GLY A 193 9.80 12.41 -7.03
C GLY A 193 9.51 11.26 -6.06
N GLY A 194 8.38 11.32 -5.34
CA GLY A 194 7.93 10.28 -4.41
C GLY A 194 6.85 9.38 -5.00
N PRO A 195 6.25 8.49 -4.19
CA PRO A 195 5.13 7.67 -4.63
C PRO A 195 3.91 8.52 -5.03
N GLY A 196 3.40 8.30 -6.24
CA GLY A 196 2.28 9.00 -6.86
C GLY A 196 1.03 8.13 -7.02
N GLU A 197 0.61 7.91 -8.27
CA GLU A 197 -0.57 7.09 -8.60
C GLU A 197 -0.37 5.63 -8.21
N GLU A 198 -1.38 5.03 -7.58
CA GLU A 198 -1.37 3.60 -7.24
C GLU A 198 -1.66 2.75 -8.48
N LEU A 199 -0.67 1.94 -8.86
CA LEU A 199 -0.74 1.05 -10.01
C LEU A 199 -1.35 -0.30 -9.65
N TRP A 200 -1.10 -0.76 -8.42
CA TRP A 200 -1.52 -2.08 -7.96
C TRP A 200 -1.46 -2.16 -6.43
N VAL A 201 -2.37 -2.91 -5.85
CA VAL A 201 -2.37 -3.24 -4.42
C VAL A 201 -2.85 -4.66 -4.21
N LYS A 202 -2.20 -5.40 -3.31
CA LYS A 202 -2.67 -6.72 -2.90
C LYS A 202 -2.30 -7.06 -1.47
N LEU A 203 -3.19 -7.83 -0.86
CA LEU A 203 -2.98 -8.47 0.42
C LEU A 203 -2.20 -9.79 0.22
N ILE A 204 -1.03 -9.88 0.84
CA ILE A 204 -0.16 -11.06 0.79
C ILE A 204 -0.22 -11.76 2.15
N GLU A 205 -0.62 -13.03 2.14
CA GLU A 205 -0.53 -13.90 3.31
C GLU A 205 0.93 -14.32 3.50
N VAL A 206 1.50 -14.02 4.66
CA VAL A 206 2.88 -14.41 4.99
C VAL A 206 2.84 -15.54 6.01
N ASP A 207 3.52 -16.64 5.70
CA ASP A 207 3.66 -17.79 6.60
C ASP A 207 5.13 -18.15 6.87
N ALA A 208 5.35 -18.77 8.02
CA ALA A 208 6.69 -19.14 8.48
C ALA A 208 7.41 -20.10 7.54
N ALA A 209 6.69 -21.03 6.89
CA ALA A 209 7.30 -22.03 6.03
C ALA A 209 7.79 -21.37 4.72
N SER A 210 6.98 -20.51 4.11
CA SER A 210 7.36 -19.73 2.93
C SER A 210 8.57 -18.84 3.20
N VAL A 211 8.56 -18.09 4.30
CA VAL A 211 9.68 -17.20 4.67
C VAL A 211 10.97 -17.99 4.93
N ARG A 212 10.89 -19.15 5.61
CA ARG A 212 12.06 -20.01 5.86
C ARG A 212 12.62 -20.60 4.58
N ARG A 213 11.76 -21.11 3.67
CA ARG A 213 12.18 -21.64 2.36
C ARG A 213 12.90 -20.58 1.53
N ASN A 214 12.44 -19.33 1.62
CA ASN A 214 12.96 -18.20 0.84
C ASN A 214 14.03 -17.38 1.60
N ARG A 215 14.83 -18.02 2.48
CA ARG A 215 15.96 -17.38 3.18
C ARG A 215 15.60 -16.06 3.88
N LEU A 216 14.45 -16.05 4.56
CA LEU A 216 13.86 -14.88 5.23
C LEU A 216 13.43 -13.75 4.27
N LYS A 217 12.89 -14.11 3.11
CA LYS A 217 12.26 -13.17 2.18
C LYS A 217 10.81 -13.58 1.94
N ILE A 218 9.95 -12.58 1.81
CA ILE A 218 8.60 -12.74 1.29
C ILE A 218 8.73 -12.65 -0.23
N LEU A 219 8.43 -13.75 -0.90
CA LEU A 219 8.37 -13.82 -2.35
C LEU A 219 6.95 -13.55 -2.80
N VAL A 220 6.76 -12.47 -3.56
CA VAL A 220 5.48 -12.15 -4.20
C VAL A 220 5.59 -12.51 -5.68
N ASP A 221 4.89 -13.56 -6.10
CA ASP A 221 4.81 -13.93 -7.51
C ASP A 221 3.64 -13.19 -8.18
N LEU A 222 3.98 -12.36 -9.16
CA LEU A 222 3.07 -11.49 -9.92
C LEU A 222 2.93 -11.97 -11.37
N THR A 223 3.49 -13.13 -11.73
CA THR A 223 3.47 -13.64 -13.09
C THR A 223 2.04 -13.78 -13.61
N ALA A 224 1.09 -14.22 -12.78
CA ALA A 224 -0.32 -14.36 -13.16
C ALA A 224 -1.11 -13.03 -13.19
N GLU A 225 -0.62 -11.99 -12.50
CA GLU A 225 -1.31 -10.71 -12.34
C GLU A 225 -1.15 -9.79 -13.55
N ALA A 226 -0.15 -10.08 -14.40
CA ALA A 226 0.17 -9.30 -15.60
C ALA A 226 0.39 -7.78 -15.36
N VAL A 227 0.84 -7.42 -14.15
CA VAL A 227 1.08 -6.03 -13.73
C VAL A 227 2.01 -5.32 -14.71
N GLN A 228 1.52 -4.24 -15.32
CA GLN A 228 2.29 -3.38 -16.22
C GLN A 228 2.73 -2.12 -15.48
N LEU A 229 4.01 -1.80 -15.61
CA LEU A 229 4.57 -0.51 -15.22
C LEU A 229 4.55 0.40 -16.45
N PRO A 230 3.90 1.57 -16.37
CA PRO A 230 3.91 2.52 -17.48
C PRO A 230 5.34 3.05 -17.72
N PRO A 231 5.60 3.64 -18.90
CA PRO A 231 6.83 4.39 -19.12
C PRO A 231 7.04 5.44 -18.03
N GLY A 232 8.23 5.45 -17.43
CA GLY A 232 8.57 6.34 -16.31
C GLY A 232 10.02 6.09 -15.87
N GLN A 233 10.59 7.03 -15.11
CA GLN A 233 11.99 6.89 -14.64
C GLN A 233 12.11 5.86 -13.51
N ALA A 234 11.09 5.77 -12.66
CA ALA A 234 11.06 4.85 -11.55
C ALA A 234 9.62 4.43 -11.21
N PHE A 235 9.53 3.40 -10.38
CA PHE A 235 8.31 3.03 -9.68
C PHE A 235 8.65 2.77 -8.21
N PHE A 236 7.62 2.66 -7.38
CA PHE A 236 7.80 2.37 -5.96
C PHE A 236 7.18 1.04 -5.60
N VAL A 237 7.93 0.22 -4.86
CA VAL A 237 7.42 -0.97 -4.20
C VAL A 237 7.22 -0.64 -2.75
N SER A 238 5.98 -0.76 -2.28
CA SER A 238 5.61 -0.32 -0.97
C SER A 238 4.91 -1.39 -0.18
N THR A 239 5.07 -1.31 1.13
CA THR A 239 4.61 -2.32 2.07
C THR A 239 4.05 -1.68 3.32
N GLY A 240 2.88 -2.14 3.74
CA GLY A 240 2.20 -1.72 4.96
C GLY A 240 1.42 -2.86 5.57
N TRP A 241 0.68 -2.56 6.63
CA TRP A 241 -0.16 -3.55 7.29
C TRP A 241 -1.64 -3.24 7.05
N PRO A 242 -2.51 -4.25 6.94
CA PRO A 242 -3.94 -4.00 6.90
C PRO A 242 -4.40 -3.21 8.14
N PRO A 243 -5.38 -2.30 8.00
CA PRO A 243 -5.98 -1.64 9.14
C PRO A 243 -6.48 -2.65 10.18
N GLY A 244 -6.19 -2.40 11.46
CA GLY A 244 -6.58 -3.27 12.57
C GLY A 244 -5.66 -4.47 12.79
N THR A 245 -4.51 -4.54 12.11
CA THR A 245 -3.49 -5.55 12.42
C THR A 245 -2.97 -5.34 13.85
N PRO A 246 -2.94 -6.38 14.71
CA PRO A 246 -2.50 -6.24 16.09
C PRO A 246 -0.96 -6.18 16.20
N HIS A 247 -0.47 -5.44 17.20
CA HIS A 247 0.97 -5.32 17.49
C HIS A 247 1.66 -6.64 17.87
N THR A 248 0.90 -7.63 18.31
CA THR A 248 1.44 -8.88 18.82
C THR A 248 1.88 -9.83 17.71
N CYS A 249 1.51 -9.56 16.45
CA CYS A 249 1.76 -10.52 15.38
C CYS A 249 1.88 -9.93 13.97
N PHE A 250 3.11 -9.67 13.50
CA PHE A 250 3.29 -9.18 12.13
C PHE A 250 4.65 -9.50 11.51
N SER A 251 4.64 -9.52 10.17
CA SER A 251 5.82 -9.50 9.33
C SER A 251 6.58 -8.20 9.56
N ILE A 252 7.78 -8.33 10.11
CA ILE A 252 8.67 -7.19 10.32
C ILE A 252 9.36 -6.87 9.00
N ILE A 253 9.37 -5.58 8.67
CA ILE A 253 10.10 -5.04 7.52
C ILE A 253 11.41 -4.45 8.04
N PRO A 254 12.56 -5.03 7.70
CA PRO A 254 13.83 -4.48 8.09
C PRO A 254 14.14 -3.24 7.24
N LEU A 255 14.32 -2.11 7.91
CA LEU A 255 14.86 -0.90 7.30
C LEU A 255 16.36 -0.87 7.55
N PHE A 256 17.14 -0.55 6.52
CA PHE A 256 18.60 -0.53 6.60
C PHE A 256 19.13 0.90 6.51
N ARG A 257 20.24 1.16 7.19
CA ARG A 257 20.95 2.45 7.05
C ARG A 257 21.47 2.59 5.62
N GLY A 258 21.10 3.68 4.98
CA GLY A 258 21.46 4.02 3.61
C GLY A 258 22.22 5.32 3.50
N THR A 259 22.86 5.52 2.35
CA THR A 259 23.50 6.78 1.95
C THR A 259 22.58 7.66 1.08
N GLN A 260 21.44 7.12 0.61
CA GLN A 260 20.48 7.80 -0.27
C GLN A 260 19.06 7.62 0.26
N SER A 261 18.22 8.64 0.13
CA SER A 261 16.81 8.63 0.55
C SER A 261 15.90 8.01 -0.52
N ASN A 262 16.11 6.73 -0.82
CA ASN A 262 15.28 6.03 -1.81
C ASN A 262 14.03 5.41 -1.18
N THR A 263 13.94 5.37 0.16
CA THR A 263 12.72 5.00 0.85
C THR A 263 11.90 6.21 1.25
N TRP A 264 10.60 6.12 1.02
CA TRP A 264 9.60 7.04 1.52
C TRP A 264 8.77 6.34 2.58
N ARG A 265 8.33 7.10 3.59
CA ARG A 265 7.39 6.61 4.60
C ARG A 265 6.09 7.39 4.50
N ARG A 266 4.98 6.68 4.66
CA ARG A 266 3.64 7.26 4.82
C ARG A 266 3.14 6.97 6.22
N TYR A 267 2.64 7.99 6.91
CA TYR A 267 1.99 7.87 8.22
C TYR A 267 1.07 9.06 8.45
N VAL A 268 0.19 8.95 9.44
CA VAL A 268 -0.74 10.02 9.80
C VAL A 268 0.02 11.18 10.45
N ARG A 269 0.01 12.35 9.82
CA ARG A 269 0.31 13.64 10.48
C ARG A 269 -0.99 14.41 10.75
N SER A 270 -0.90 15.53 11.48
CA SER A 270 -2.02 16.43 11.75
C SER A 270 -2.80 16.85 10.49
N ASN A 271 -2.14 16.81 9.33
CA ASN A 271 -2.68 17.19 8.02
C ASN A 271 -2.74 15.99 7.06
N GLY A 272 -3.03 14.78 7.56
CA GLY A 272 -3.40 13.62 6.74
C GLY A 272 -2.28 12.64 6.42
N PHE A 273 -2.56 11.78 5.45
CA PHE A 273 -1.67 10.75 4.95
C PHE A 273 -0.90 11.26 3.73
N SER A 274 0.41 11.46 3.91
CA SER A 274 1.32 11.86 2.84
C SER A 274 2.61 11.06 2.94
N PHE A 275 3.27 10.87 1.79
CA PHE A 275 4.61 10.33 1.74
C PHE A 275 5.65 11.41 2.07
N PHE A 276 6.67 11.02 2.83
CA PHE A 276 7.84 11.83 3.12
C PHE A 276 9.10 10.99 2.98
N PRO A 277 10.26 11.58 2.63
CA PRO A 277 11.52 10.86 2.66
C PRO A 277 11.74 10.23 4.05
N SER A 278 12.15 8.96 4.05
CA SER A 278 12.36 8.21 5.28
C SER A 278 13.77 8.46 5.82
N GLU A 279 13.83 9.16 6.94
CA GLU A 279 15.05 9.41 7.71
C GLU A 279 14.95 8.70 9.08
N MET A 280 16.06 8.10 9.50
CA MET A 280 16.26 7.47 10.79
C MET A 280 17.15 8.37 11.64
N ASN A 281 16.59 8.89 12.73
CA ASN A 281 17.34 9.62 13.73
C ASN A 281 17.86 8.64 14.79
N TRP A 282 19.15 8.72 15.10
CA TRP A 282 19.77 7.96 16.17
C TRP A 282 19.86 8.81 17.44
N VAL A 283 19.72 8.14 18.59
CA VAL A 283 19.94 8.77 19.89
C VAL A 283 21.41 9.21 20.04
N ASP A 284 22.34 8.41 19.50
CA ASP A 284 23.78 8.60 19.68
C ASP A 284 24.47 9.26 18.47
N GLU A 285 23.82 9.35 17.31
CA GLU A 285 24.33 10.01 16.10
C GLU A 285 23.31 11.06 15.61
N PRO A 286 23.41 12.32 16.09
CA PRO A 286 22.56 13.40 15.59
C PRO A 286 22.91 13.68 14.13
N GLY A 287 21.94 13.49 13.21
CA GLY A 287 22.19 13.77 11.79
C GLY A 287 21.29 13.09 10.75
N GLY A 288 20.21 12.39 11.13
CA GLY A 288 19.23 11.83 10.19
C GLY A 288 19.84 10.96 9.07
N HIS A 289 19.94 9.66 9.25
CA HIS A 289 20.41 8.78 8.18
C HIS A 289 19.26 8.35 7.28
N ALA A 290 19.52 8.25 5.98
CA ALA A 290 18.52 7.69 5.09
C ALA A 290 18.19 6.24 5.48
N ALA A 291 16.90 5.91 5.42
CA ALA A 291 16.43 4.54 5.54
C ALA A 291 16.29 3.94 4.14
N ASN A 292 16.62 2.66 4.02
CA ASN A 292 16.43 1.87 2.80
C ASN A 292 15.64 0.59 3.11
N THR A 293 14.61 0.34 2.33
CA THR A 293 14.00 -0.99 2.19
C THR A 293 14.79 -1.73 1.12
N VAL A 294 15.53 -2.80 1.48
CA VAL A 294 16.40 -3.51 0.51
C VAL A 294 15.61 -4.48 -0.38
N TYR A 295 14.66 -3.92 -1.14
CA TYR A 295 13.74 -4.67 -1.99
C TYR A 295 14.38 -5.00 -3.34
N ALA A 296 13.94 -6.11 -3.92
CA ALA A 296 14.31 -6.49 -5.28
C ALA A 296 13.07 -6.83 -6.10
N ALA A 297 13.15 -6.54 -7.39
CA ALA A 297 12.11 -6.82 -8.37
C ALA A 297 12.68 -7.54 -9.58
N GLU A 298 11.91 -8.47 -10.13
CA GLU A 298 12.17 -9.11 -11.42
C GLU A 298 11.13 -8.61 -12.41
N LEU A 299 11.62 -8.10 -13.54
CA LEU A 299 10.79 -7.48 -14.56
C LEU A 299 11.05 -8.15 -15.91
N GLU A 300 10.04 -8.12 -16.75
CA GLU A 300 10.07 -8.48 -18.14
C GLU A 300 10.00 -7.22 -18.98
N GLU A 301 10.95 -7.08 -19.90
CA GLU A 301 10.94 -6.01 -20.90
C GLU A 301 10.78 -6.59 -22.29
N ARG A 302 9.81 -6.05 -23.03
CA ARG A 302 9.60 -6.37 -24.44
C ARG A 302 10.44 -5.47 -25.31
N VAL A 303 11.41 -6.05 -26.02
CA VAL A 303 12.31 -5.31 -26.89
C VAL A 303 11.70 -5.28 -28.30
N TYR A 304 10.97 -4.21 -28.60
CA TYR A 304 10.53 -3.93 -29.96
C TYR A 304 11.76 -3.45 -30.77
N LYS A 305 12.02 -4.11 -31.90
CA LYS A 305 13.06 -3.72 -32.86
C LYS A 305 12.52 -2.68 -33.83
#